data_AF-A0A0G1W966-F1
#
_entry.id   AF-A0A0G1W966-F1
#
_cell.length_a   1.000
_cell.length_b   1.000
_cell.length_c   1.000
_cell.angle_alpha   90.00
_cell.angle_beta   90.00
_cell.angle_gamma   90.00
#
_symmetry.space_group_name_H-M   'P 1'
#
loop_
_entity.id
_entity.type
_entity.pdbx_description
1 polymer ?
#
loop_
_entity_poly.entity_id
_entity_poly.type
_entity_poly.pdbx_seq_one_letter_code
_entity_poly.pdbx_strand_id
1 'polypeptide(L)'
;MKIIRFFDKLEDKIRQALSKHPLVYALIGGTAIVLFWRGVWHLADDMGLSTEASLIISILIMLLTGTFVSFFIGERLLLSGLKKEKRLDEQTLEEVEKEESQVKEMHRHLIEIRKELAEIKKKLGH
;
A
#
# COMPACT_ATOMS: atom_id res chain seq x y z
N MET A 1 -1.78 6.69 31.99
CA MET A 1 -1.19 5.44 31.44
C MET A 1 -2.06 4.19 31.60
N LYS A 2 -2.76 3.93 32.72
CA LYS A 2 -3.62 2.73 32.87
C LYS A 2 -4.83 2.69 31.93
N ILE A 3 -5.45 3.85 31.70
CA ILE A 3 -6.61 4.00 30.81
C ILE A 3 -6.24 3.67 29.36
N ILE A 4 -5.14 4.24 28.86
CA ILE A 4 -4.63 3.96 27.50
C ILE A 4 -4.40 2.45 27.30
N ARG A 5 -3.77 1.77 28.27
CA ARG A 5 -3.55 0.31 28.21
C ARG A 5 -4.84 -0.52 28.27
N PHE A 6 -5.91 0.00 28.86
CA PHE A 6 -7.22 -0.67 28.89
C PHE A 6 -7.90 -0.61 27.52
N PHE A 7 -7.90 0.58 26.91
CA PHE A 7 -8.44 0.77 25.55
C PHE A 7 -7.66 -0.03 24.51
N ASP A 8 -6.34 -0.06 24.60
CA ASP A 8 -5.46 -0.84 23.72
C ASP A 8 -5.80 -2.35 23.75
N LYS A 9 -5.93 -2.94 24.95
CA LYS A 9 -6.32 -4.35 25.11
C LYS A 9 -7.75 -4.66 24.64
N LEU A 10 -8.67 -3.71 24.84
CA LEU A 10 -10.06 -3.85 24.39
C LEU A 10 -10.12 -3.79 22.86
N GLU A 11 -9.41 -2.84 22.26
CA GLU A 11 -9.30 -2.65 20.82
C GLU A 11 -8.75 -3.90 20.16
N ASP A 12 -7.63 -4.45 20.64
CA ASP A 12 -7.04 -5.67 20.09
C ASP A 12 -8.00 -6.85 20.13
N LYS A 13 -8.75 -7.01 21.22
CA LYS A 13 -9.73 -8.10 21.36
C LYS A 13 -10.91 -7.94 20.41
N ILE A 14 -11.43 -6.72 20.26
CA ILE A 14 -12.52 -6.42 19.32
C ILE A 14 -12.04 -6.61 17.88
N ARG A 15 -10.85 -6.10 17.55
CA ARG A 15 -10.24 -6.21 16.22
C ARG A 15 -10.02 -7.68 15.84
N GLN A 16 -9.53 -8.51 16.77
CA GLN A 16 -9.34 -9.94 16.53
C GLN A 16 -10.67 -10.72 16.38
N ALA A 17 -11.72 -10.29 17.08
CA ALA A 17 -13.05 -10.91 16.95
C ALA A 17 -13.74 -10.52 15.64
N LEU A 18 -13.70 -9.24 15.26
CA LEU A 18 -14.38 -8.71 14.08
C LEU A 18 -13.62 -8.98 12.77
N SER A 19 -12.30 -9.20 12.81
CA SER A 19 -11.52 -9.54 11.60
C SER A 19 -11.96 -10.86 10.94
N LYS A 20 -12.60 -11.75 11.70
CA LYS A 20 -13.20 -12.99 11.19
C LYS A 20 -14.50 -12.75 10.40
N HIS A 21 -15.09 -11.57 10.51
CA HIS A 21 -16.33 -11.17 9.82
C HIS A 21 -16.17 -9.79 9.15
N PRO A 22 -15.45 -9.71 8.01
CA PRO A 22 -15.12 -8.44 7.36
C PRO A 22 -16.32 -7.57 7.02
N LEU A 23 -17.46 -8.17 6.65
CA LEU A 23 -18.69 -7.43 6.32
C LEU A 23 -19.29 -6.71 7.54
N VAL A 24 -19.35 -7.39 8.69
CA VAL A 24 -19.89 -6.81 9.93
C VAL A 24 -18.95 -5.73 10.44
N TYR A 25 -17.64 -5.95 10.35
CA TYR A 25 -16.64 -4.94 10.66
C TYR A 25 -16.79 -3.68 9.81
N ALA A 26 -16.94 -3.84 8.49
CA ALA A 26 -17.14 -2.72 7.58
C ALA A 26 -18.46 -1.96 7.87
N LEU A 27 -19.54 -2.67 8.19
CA LEU A 27 -20.84 -2.06 8.50
C LEU A 27 -20.79 -1.25 9.80
N ILE A 28 -20.21 -1.81 10.86
CA ILE A 28 -20.04 -1.10 12.13
C ILE A 28 -19.11 0.10 11.96
N GLY A 29 -17.96 -0.10 11.30
CA GLY A 29 -16.98 0.97 11.05
C GLY A 29 -17.57 2.11 10.23
N GLY A 30 -18.25 1.79 9.11
CA GLY A 30 -18.91 2.78 8.27
C GLY A 30 -20.00 3.57 9.02
N THR A 31 -20.83 2.87 9.79
CA THR A 31 -21.88 3.52 10.62
C THR A 31 -21.27 4.44 11.66
N ALA A 32 -20.21 4.00 12.34
CA ALA A 32 -19.51 4.80 13.34
C ALA A 32 -18.89 6.07 12.73
N ILE A 33 -18.28 5.98 11.55
CA ILE A 33 -17.72 7.14 10.83
C ILE A 33 -18.81 8.17 10.49
N VAL A 34 -19.95 7.71 9.96
CA VAL A 34 -21.07 8.60 9.62
C VAL A 34 -21.64 9.28 10.87
N LEU A 35 -21.84 8.53 11.97
CA LEU A 35 -22.32 9.09 13.24
C LEU A 35 -21.32 10.07 13.85
N PHE A 36 -20.02 9.77 13.76
CA PHE A 36 -18.96 10.65 14.24
C PHE A 36 -19.01 11.99 13.51
N TRP A 37 -19.06 11.98 12.18
CA TRP A 37 -19.08 13.23 11.41
C TRP A 37 -20.36 14.02 11.60
N ARG A 38 -21.50 13.33 11.72
CA ARG A 38 -22.75 13.94 12.18
C ARG A 38 -22.58 14.62 13.54
N GLY A 39 -21.95 13.95 14.50
CA GLY A 39 -21.70 14.50 15.83
C GLY A 39 -20.84 15.75 15.81
N VAL A 40 -19.81 15.80 14.95
CA VAL A 40 -18.97 16.99 14.77
C VAL A 40 -19.77 18.18 14.23
N TRP A 41 -20.70 17.97 13.29
CA TRP A 41 -21.59 19.04 12.82
C TRP A 41 -22.50 19.56 13.92
N HIS A 42 -23.20 18.68 14.64
CA HIS A 42 -24.06 19.10 15.76
C HIS A 42 -23.28 19.81 16.85
N LEU A 43 -22.06 19.38 17.16
CA LEU A 43 -21.21 20.07 18.12
C LEU A 43 -20.85 21.48 17.67
N ALA A 44 -20.56 21.67 16.38
CA ALA A 44 -20.29 23.00 15.83
C ALA A 44 -21.53 23.90 15.89
N ASP A 45 -22.70 23.35 15.54
CA ASP A 45 -23.98 24.05 15.57
C ASP A 45 -24.39 24.44 17.01
N ASP A 46 -24.27 23.52 17.96
CA ASP A 46 -24.58 23.72 19.38
C ASP A 46 -23.66 24.78 20.02
N MET A 47 -22.41 24.87 19.56
CA MET A 47 -21.46 25.92 19.96
C MET A 47 -21.74 27.27 19.27
N GLY A 48 -22.72 27.35 18.38
CA GLY A 48 -23.06 28.55 17.63
C GLY A 48 -21.97 28.98 16.65
N LEU A 49 -21.13 28.05 16.18
CA LEU A 49 -20.10 28.37 15.20
C LEU A 49 -20.74 28.63 13.84
N SER A 50 -20.66 29.87 13.39
CA SER A 50 -21.09 30.21 12.04
C SER A 50 -20.26 29.46 11.00
N THR A 51 -20.83 29.25 9.81
CA THR A 51 -20.17 28.57 8.70
C THR A 51 -18.81 29.20 8.38
N GLU A 52 -18.73 30.53 8.42
CA GLU A 52 -17.51 31.30 8.16
C GLU A 52 -16.47 31.09 9.26
N ALA A 53 -16.88 31.11 10.53
CA ALA A 53 -15.99 30.87 11.66
C ALA A 53 -15.43 29.44 11.64
N SER A 54 -16.28 28.44 11.38
CA SER A 54 -15.88 27.03 11.23
C SER A 54 -14.87 26.83 10.11
N LEU A 55 -15.05 27.49 8.97
CA LEU A 55 -14.10 27.46 7.85
C LEU A 55 -12.75 28.10 8.23
N ILE A 56 -12.75 29.27 8.86
CA ILE A 56 -11.51 29.97 9.22
C ILE A 56 -10.73 29.17 10.26
N ILE A 57 -11.40 28.66 11.30
CA ILE A 57 -10.78 27.87 12.36
C ILE A 57 -10.21 26.56 11.80
N SER A 58 -10.97 25.85 10.96
CA SER A 58 -10.50 24.60 10.35
C SER A 58 -9.27 24.84 9.45
N ILE A 59 -9.27 25.87 8.61
CA ILE A 59 -8.12 26.22 7.77
C ILE A 59 -6.90 26.54 8.64
N LEU A 60 -7.05 27.36 9.69
CA LEU A 60 -5.95 27.70 10.59
C LEU A 60 -5.37 26.47 11.28
N ILE A 61 -6.22 25.61 11.85
CA ILE A 61 -5.78 24.38 12.51
C ILE A 61 -5.08 23.46 11.51
N MET A 62 -5.63 23.28 10.30
CA MET A 62 -5.04 22.42 9.27
C MET A 62 -3.69 22.93 8.77
N LEU A 63 -3.49 24.25 8.72
CA LEU A 63 -2.20 24.85 8.38
C LEU A 63 -1.19 24.67 9.52
N LEU A 64 -1.59 24.92 10.77
CA LEU A 64 -0.73 24.78 11.95
C LEU A 64 -0.27 23.33 12.18
N THR A 65 -1.16 22.38 11.95
CA THR A 65 -0.87 20.94 12.08
C THR A 65 -0.16 20.35 10.85
N GLY A 66 -0.03 21.13 9.76
CA GLY A 66 0.50 20.65 8.48
C GLY A 66 -0.42 19.67 7.75
N THR A 67 -1.60 19.36 8.30
CA THR A 67 -2.54 18.41 7.72
C THR A 67 -3.10 18.90 6.38
N PHE A 68 -3.19 20.22 6.16
CA PHE A 68 -3.58 20.77 4.86
C PHE A 68 -2.61 20.32 3.76
N VAL A 69 -1.31 20.53 3.97
CA VAL A 69 -0.28 20.16 3.00
C VAL A 69 -0.23 18.63 2.84
N SER A 70 -0.28 17.89 3.94
CA SER A 70 -0.26 16.42 3.91
C SER A 70 -1.46 15.81 3.17
N PHE A 71 -2.67 16.32 3.42
CA PHE A 71 -3.88 15.82 2.77
C PHE A 71 -3.90 16.15 1.27
N PHE A 72 -3.60 17.39 0.88
CA PHE A 72 -3.71 17.81 -0.52
C PHE A 72 -2.50 17.43 -1.39
N ILE A 73 -1.28 17.49 -0.86
CA ILE A 73 -0.04 17.22 -1.61
C ILE A 73 0.45 15.80 -1.31
N GLY A 74 0.40 15.38 -0.04
CA GLY A 74 0.89 14.07 0.39
C GLY A 74 0.12 12.90 -0.23
N GLU A 75 -1.22 12.93 -0.27
CA GLU A 75 -2.00 11.84 -0.87
C GLU A 75 -1.71 11.68 -2.37
N ARG A 76 -1.64 12.79 -3.12
CA ARG A 76 -1.29 12.78 -4.55
C ARG A 76 0.16 12.36 -4.79
N LEU A 77 1.10 12.77 -3.93
CA LEU A 77 2.50 12.37 -4.02
C LEU A 77 2.69 10.89 -3.66
N LEU A 78 2.00 10.38 -2.65
CA LEU A 78 2.01 8.96 -2.26
C LEU A 78 1.41 8.08 -3.36
N LEU A 79 0.26 8.47 -3.92
CA LEU A 79 -0.36 7.75 -5.04
C LEU A 79 0.54 7.73 -6.28
N SER A 80 1.21 8.85 -6.60
CA SER A 80 2.14 8.89 -7.73
C SER A 80 3.44 8.12 -7.47
N GLY A 81 3.92 8.10 -6.21
CA GLY A 81 5.04 7.28 -5.75
C GLY A 81 4.74 5.78 -5.87
N LEU A 82 3.62 5.32 -5.31
CA LEU A 82 3.16 3.93 -5.39
C LEU A 82 2.99 3.45 -6.84
N LYS A 83 2.43 4.30 -7.71
CA LYS A 83 2.27 3.98 -9.14
C LYS A 83 3.64 3.86 -9.84
N LYS A 84 4.61 4.68 -9.46
CA LYS A 84 5.98 4.62 -10.02
C LYS A 84 6.71 3.37 -9.53
N GLU A 85 6.61 3.04 -8.25
CA GLU A 85 7.21 1.84 -7.64
C GLU A 85 6.67 0.57 -8.29
N LYS A 86 5.34 0.44 -8.40
CA LYS A 86 4.72 -0.70 -9.10
C LYS A 86 5.22 -0.85 -10.55
N ARG A 87 5.41 0.26 -11.26
CA ARG A 87 5.92 0.24 -12.64
C ARG A 87 7.39 -0.20 -12.70
N LEU A 88 8.20 0.16 -11.71
CA LEU A 88 9.59 -0.31 -11.60
C LEU A 88 9.60 -1.82 -11.31
N ASP A 89 8.76 -2.30 -10.41
CA ASP A 89 8.65 -3.73 -10.10
C ASP A 89 8.27 -4.55 -11.34
N GLU A 90 7.29 -4.08 -12.13
CA GLU A 90 6.89 -4.72 -13.39
C GLU A 90 8.06 -4.79 -14.39
N GLN A 91 8.83 -3.71 -14.54
CA GLN A 91 10.02 -3.67 -15.40
C GLN A 91 11.12 -4.62 -14.93
N THR A 92 11.39 -4.66 -13.61
CA THR A 92 12.36 -5.59 -13.03
C THR A 92 11.93 -7.05 -13.26
N LEU A 93 10.63 -7.35 -13.17
CA LEU A 93 10.13 -8.69 -13.45
C LEU A 93 10.37 -9.10 -14.91
N GLU A 94 10.10 -8.20 -15.86
CA GLU A 94 10.37 -8.41 -17.29
C GLU A 94 11.87 -8.61 -17.57
N GLU A 95 12.74 -7.84 -16.92
CA GLU A 95 14.19 -8.00 -17.03
C GLU A 95 14.66 -9.36 -16.50
N VAL A 96 14.16 -9.81 -15.35
CA VAL A 96 14.48 -11.12 -14.76
C VAL A 96 14.01 -12.26 -15.68
N GLU A 97 12.80 -12.17 -16.25
CA GLU A 97 12.29 -13.19 -17.18
C GLU A 97 13.15 -13.25 -18.46
N LYS A 98 13.58 -12.09 -18.96
CA LYS A 98 14.49 -12.01 -20.10
C LYS A 98 15.85 -12.62 -19.80
N GLU A 99 16.44 -12.33 -18.64
CA GLU A 99 17.70 -12.95 -18.21
C GLU A 99 17.56 -14.47 -18.10
N GLU A 100 16.46 -14.97 -17.53
CA GLU A 100 16.20 -16.42 -17.45
C GLU A 100 16.16 -17.06 -18.84
N SER A 101 15.53 -16.41 -19.82
CA SER A 101 15.48 -16.88 -21.20
C SER A 101 16.87 -16.95 -21.85
N GLN A 102 17.70 -15.92 -21.63
CA GLN A 102 19.07 -15.86 -22.15
C GLN A 102 19.96 -16.93 -21.52
N VAL A 103 19.80 -17.18 -20.21
CA VAL A 103 20.54 -18.25 -19.51
C VAL A 103 20.15 -19.63 -20.06
N LYS A 104 18.85 -19.88 -20.30
CA LYS A 104 18.38 -21.12 -20.93
C LYS A 104 18.93 -21.31 -22.34
N GLU A 105 19.00 -20.24 -23.13
CA GLU A 105 19.56 -20.27 -24.48
C GLU A 105 21.07 -20.55 -24.46
N MET A 106 21.82 -19.87 -23.59
CA MET A 106 23.25 -20.11 -23.38
C MET A 106 23.53 -21.55 -22.95
N HIS A 107 22.71 -22.11 -22.05
CA HIS A 107 22.82 -23.51 -21.64
C HIS A 107 22.59 -24.47 -22.81
N ARG A 108 21.64 -24.15 -23.71
CA ARG A 108 21.36 -24.95 -24.91
C ARG A 108 22.54 -24.95 -25.88
N HIS A 109 23.12 -23.78 -26.16
CA HIS A 109 24.32 -23.67 -27.00
C HIS A 109 25.51 -24.43 -26.40
N LEU A 110 25.70 -24.40 -25.08
CA LEU A 110 26.74 -25.19 -24.42
C LEU A 110 26.54 -26.70 -24.62
N ILE A 111 25.30 -27.20 -24.59
CA ILE A 111 24.99 -28.60 -24.86
C ILE A 111 25.29 -28.98 -26.31
N GLU A 112 24.93 -28.13 -27.27
CA GLU A 112 25.22 -28.33 -28.69
C GLU A 112 26.72 -28.39 -28.97
N ILE A 113 27.48 -27.39 -28.48
CA ILE A 113 28.96 -27.37 -28.60
C ILE A 113 29.57 -28.65 -28.02
N ARG A 114 29.07 -29.12 -26.86
CA ARG A 114 29.57 -30.34 -26.21
C ARG A 114 29.28 -31.59 -27.04
N LYS A 115 28.13 -31.65 -27.73
CA LYS A 115 27.77 -32.73 -28.67
C LYS A 115 28.67 -32.72 -29.90
N GLU A 116 28.84 -31.56 -30.53
CA GLU A 116 29.70 -31.40 -31.72
C GLU A 116 31.15 -31.78 -31.40
N LEU A 117 31.70 -31.33 -30.27
CA LEU A 117 33.03 -31.71 -29.81
C LEU A 117 33.15 -33.22 -29.58
N ALA A 118 32.11 -33.88 -29.06
CA ALA A 118 32.11 -35.32 -28.86
C ALA A 118 32.11 -36.08 -30.20
N GLU A 119 31.36 -35.61 -31.20
CA GLU A 119 31.36 -36.19 -32.54
C GLU A 119 32.71 -36.00 -33.24
N ILE A 120 33.30 -34.81 -33.15
CA ILE A 120 34.63 -34.50 -33.69
C ILE A 120 35.69 -35.41 -33.05
N LYS A 121 35.66 -35.56 -31.72
CA LYS A 121 36.56 -36.47 -31.00
C LYS A 121 36.42 -37.92 -31.46
N LYS A 122 35.19 -38.36 -31.77
CA LYS A 122 34.89 -39.71 -32.25
C LYS A 122 35.36 -39.95 -33.69
N LYS A 123 35.44 -38.90 -34.52
CA LYS A 123 35.96 -38.96 -35.90
C LYS A 123 37.49 -38.85 -35.98
N LEU A 124 38.14 -38.22 -35.00
CA LEU A 124 39.59 -38.01 -34.94
C LEU A 124 40.35 -39.11 -34.19
N GLY A 125 39.67 -39.91 -33.36
CA GLY A 125 40.22 -41.15 -32.82
C GLY A 125 39.93 -42.32 -33.77
N HIS A 126 40.93 -43.17 -34.04
CA HIS A 126 40.70 -44.55 -34.46
C HIS A 126 39.72 -45.25 -33.51
#